data_AF-A0A1B6F572-F1
#
_entry.id   AF-A0A1B6F572-F1
#
_cell.length_a   1.000
_cell.length_b   1.000
_cell.length_c   1.000
_cell.angle_alpha   90.00
_cell.angle_beta   90.00
_cell.angle_gamma   90.00
#
_symmetry.space_group_name_H-M   'P 1'
#
loop_
_entity.id
_entity.type
_entity.pdbx_description
1 polymer ?
#
loop_
_entity_poly.entity_id
_entity_poly.type
_entity_poly.pdbx_seq_one_letter_code
_entity_poly.pdbx_strand_id
1 'polypeptide(L)'
;VSCSRFSGSSLYSAMLWGYGPAVDVIQEISDVKYLMDRDELNVLIIGSSDGRHILQTIAKYYTHPKKKVNFYVAEVMLDMIARTMLLILTALEPPEKLGLFEKTRLWMEIYGNTLIRPNSSKYLVKKAHQLVHMVTDEAYLSFRLPLVCIGMMKYKERDNMETIFQFWAKNRFENVVKLWDGRIRQSLGTRYDSKEGVFDWDYYMRLKEIPEGSRINPREYKHWRATGV
;
A
#
# COMPACT_ATOMS: atom_id res chain seq x y z
N VAL A 1 -4.89 5.27 -32.61
CA VAL A 1 -3.50 5.69 -32.31
C VAL A 1 -3.47 7.21 -32.20
N SER A 2 -3.51 7.72 -30.98
CA SER A 2 -3.26 9.15 -30.69
C SER A 2 -2.81 9.23 -29.24
N CYS A 3 -1.50 9.10 -29.10
CA CYS A 3 -0.74 9.22 -27.86
C CYS A 3 -0.64 10.72 -27.54
N SER A 4 -1.47 11.22 -26.64
CA SER A 4 -1.29 12.56 -26.06
C SER A 4 -0.31 12.44 -24.88
N ARG A 5 0.91 12.93 -25.13
CA ARG A 5 1.96 13.15 -24.14
C ARG A 5 1.44 14.10 -23.04
N PHE A 6 1.22 13.58 -21.83
CA PHE A 6 1.13 14.40 -20.62
C PHE A 6 2.51 14.43 -19.96
N SER A 7 3.24 15.52 -20.19
CA SER A 7 4.42 15.90 -19.40
C SER A 7 3.95 16.56 -18.11
N GLY A 8 4.06 15.83 -17.01
CA GLY A 8 3.76 16.30 -15.66
C GLY A 8 4.08 15.19 -14.69
N SER A 9 5.22 15.31 -14.02
CA SER A 9 5.81 14.32 -13.14
C SER A 9 4.95 14.09 -11.89
N SER A 10 3.87 13.32 -12.04
CA SER A 10 3.20 12.62 -10.96
C SER A 10 2.73 11.29 -11.53
N LEU A 11 3.66 10.33 -11.55
CA LEU A 11 3.38 8.92 -11.78
C LEU A 11 2.34 8.47 -10.76
N TYR A 12 1.07 8.49 -11.14
CA TYR A 12 0.04 7.73 -10.44
C TYR A 12 0.33 6.25 -10.71
N SER A 13 1.22 5.65 -9.93
CA SER A 13 1.21 4.20 -9.76
C SER A 13 -0.10 3.87 -9.04
N ALA A 14 -1.12 3.54 -9.82
CA ALA A 14 -2.42 3.06 -9.35
C ALA A 14 -2.36 1.59 -8.89
N MET A 15 -1.23 1.16 -8.30
CA MET A 15 -1.13 -0.09 -7.56
C MET A 15 -0.99 0.25 -6.08
N LEU A 16 -2.09 0.73 -5.48
CA LEU A 16 -2.22 0.70 -4.01
C LEU A 16 -2.42 -0.74 -3.50
N TRP A 17 -2.74 -1.66 -4.41
CA TRP A 17 -3.18 -3.02 -4.18
C TRP A 17 -2.54 -3.89 -5.25
N GLY A 18 -1.93 -5.02 -4.88
CA GLY A 18 -1.60 -6.00 -5.92
C GLY A 18 -2.87 -6.65 -6.51
N TYR A 19 -2.77 -7.17 -7.73
CA TYR A 19 -3.90 -7.64 -8.54
C TYR A 19 -4.49 -9.02 -8.19
N GLY A 20 -3.83 -9.78 -7.30
CA GLY A 20 -4.28 -11.11 -6.90
C GLY A 20 -4.60 -11.26 -5.41
N PRO A 21 -5.17 -12.40 -4.99
CA PRO A 21 -5.23 -12.74 -3.57
C PRO A 21 -3.84 -12.86 -2.96
N ALA A 22 -3.75 -12.77 -1.64
CA ALA A 22 -2.52 -13.10 -0.93
C ALA A 22 -2.23 -14.60 -1.09
N VAL A 23 -0.98 -14.92 -1.37
CA VAL A 23 -0.51 -16.28 -1.66
C VAL A 23 0.53 -16.67 -0.63
N ASP A 24 0.44 -17.93 -0.18
CA ASP A 24 1.46 -18.55 0.65
C ASP A 24 2.52 -19.17 -0.25
N VAL A 25 3.69 -18.54 -0.29
CA VAL A 25 4.75 -18.90 -1.24
C VAL A 25 5.25 -20.33 -1.02
N ILE A 26 5.26 -20.81 0.23
CA ILE A 26 5.74 -22.16 0.54
C ILE A 26 4.75 -23.20 0.03
N GLN A 27 3.45 -22.90 0.13
CA GLN A 27 2.40 -23.77 -0.39
C GLN A 27 2.46 -23.88 -1.92
N GLU A 28 2.72 -22.79 -2.64
CA GLU A 28 2.79 -22.80 -4.10
C GLU A 28 3.95 -23.63 -4.65
N ILE A 29 5.04 -23.73 -3.90
CA ILE A 29 6.23 -24.49 -4.33
C ILE A 29 6.25 -25.91 -3.78
N SER A 30 5.18 -26.38 -3.12
CA SER A 30 5.13 -27.69 -2.46
C SER A 30 5.46 -28.85 -3.41
N ASP A 31 5.08 -28.70 -4.67
CA ASP A 31 5.25 -29.73 -5.70
C ASP A 31 6.65 -29.71 -6.33
N VAL A 32 7.45 -28.69 -6.01
CA VAL A 32 8.79 -28.48 -6.55
C VAL A 32 9.83 -29.07 -5.60
N LYS A 33 10.02 -30.39 -5.69
CA LYS A 33 10.90 -31.18 -4.79
C LYS A 33 12.28 -30.54 -4.55
N TYR A 34 12.97 -30.10 -5.61
CA TYR A 34 14.32 -29.55 -5.47
C TYR A 34 14.38 -28.26 -4.63
N LEU A 35 13.29 -27.48 -4.55
CA LEU A 35 13.17 -26.33 -3.64
C LEU A 35 12.76 -26.80 -2.24
N MET A 36 11.87 -27.79 -2.18
CA MET A 36 11.38 -28.40 -0.94
C MET A 36 12.41 -29.29 -0.23
N ASP A 37 13.55 -29.59 -0.84
CA ASP A 37 14.67 -30.28 -0.19
C ASP A 37 15.74 -29.31 0.36
N ARG A 38 15.66 -28.00 0.05
CA ARG A 38 16.61 -27.00 0.56
C ARG A 38 16.25 -26.54 1.97
N ASP A 39 17.24 -26.38 2.85
CA ASP A 39 17.03 -25.82 4.19
C ASP A 39 16.72 -24.32 4.19
N GLU A 40 17.17 -23.62 3.14
CA GLU A 40 17.00 -22.18 2.95
C GLU A 40 16.31 -21.89 1.61
N LEU A 41 15.27 -21.04 1.67
CA LEU A 41 14.49 -20.58 0.53
C LEU A 41 14.69 -19.07 0.36
N ASN A 42 15.10 -18.67 -0.83
CA ASN A 42 15.25 -17.27 -1.21
C ASN A 42 14.14 -16.89 -2.19
N VAL A 43 13.26 -15.99 -1.78
CA VAL A 43 12.09 -15.57 -2.56
C VAL A 43 12.26 -14.11 -2.97
N LEU A 44 12.22 -13.83 -4.28
CA LEU A 44 12.22 -12.47 -4.81
C LEU A 44 10.79 -12.06 -5.16
N ILE A 45 10.31 -10.98 -4.54
CA ILE A 45 9.01 -10.36 -4.79
C ILE A 45 9.26 -9.05 -5.55
N ILE A 46 8.71 -8.94 -6.76
CA ILE A 46 8.86 -7.75 -7.61
C ILE A 46 7.48 -7.15 -7.85
N GLY A 47 7.32 -5.85 -7.56
CA GLY A 47 6.11 -5.10 -7.92
C GLY A 47 4.84 -5.57 -7.23
N SER A 48 4.95 -6.22 -6.06
CA SER A 48 3.79 -6.64 -5.26
C SER A 48 3.01 -5.43 -4.74
N SER A 49 3.67 -4.27 -4.61
CA SER A 49 3.15 -3.00 -4.09
C SER A 49 2.71 -3.04 -2.61
N ASP A 50 2.61 -4.22 -2.01
CA ASP A 50 2.31 -4.45 -0.61
C ASP A 50 2.98 -5.75 -0.06
N GLY A 51 2.92 -5.93 1.26
CA GLY A 51 3.54 -7.06 1.99
C GLY A 51 2.63 -8.26 2.26
N ARG A 52 1.48 -8.41 1.58
CA ARG A 52 0.50 -9.44 1.94
C ARG A 52 0.98 -10.88 1.72
N HIS A 53 1.78 -11.14 0.69
CA HIS A 53 2.32 -12.48 0.43
C HIS A 53 3.29 -12.90 1.54
N ILE A 54 4.07 -11.93 2.05
CA ILE A 54 4.96 -12.14 3.20
C ILE A 54 4.13 -12.46 4.43
N LEU A 55 3.12 -11.64 4.77
CA LEU A 55 2.26 -11.88 5.92
C LEU A 55 1.47 -13.19 5.82
N GLN A 56 0.96 -13.53 4.63
CA GLN A 56 0.23 -14.77 4.36
C GLN A 56 1.11 -15.99 4.58
N THR A 57 2.37 -15.93 4.12
CA THR A 57 3.35 -17.01 4.31
C THR A 57 3.76 -17.11 5.78
N ILE A 58 4.03 -15.99 6.46
CA ILE A 58 4.34 -15.97 7.90
C ILE A 58 3.20 -16.56 8.71
N ALA A 59 1.95 -16.17 8.41
CA ALA A 59 0.77 -16.62 9.13
C ALA A 59 0.55 -18.14 8.99
N LYS A 60 0.91 -18.73 7.85
CA LYS A 60 0.81 -20.18 7.61
C LYS A 60 2.11 -20.94 7.86
N TYR A 61 3.19 -20.27 8.23
CA TYR A 61 4.51 -20.89 8.36
C TYR A 61 4.52 -22.10 9.32
N TYR A 62 3.64 -22.12 10.33
CA TYR A 62 3.50 -23.24 11.26
C TYR A 62 2.97 -24.53 10.62
N THR A 63 2.35 -24.48 9.44
CA THR A 63 1.87 -25.66 8.70
C THR A 63 2.95 -26.29 7.82
N HIS A 64 4.11 -25.64 7.70
CA HIS A 64 5.17 -26.02 6.77
C HIS A 64 6.39 -26.62 7.49
N PRO A 65 7.24 -27.39 6.78
CA PRO A 65 8.53 -27.80 7.30
C PRO A 65 9.36 -26.59 7.75
N LYS A 66 10.05 -26.72 8.90
CA LYS A 66 10.90 -25.65 9.42
C LYS A 66 12.06 -25.39 8.46
N LYS A 67 12.09 -24.19 7.87
CA LYS A 67 13.07 -23.75 6.89
C LYS A 67 13.36 -22.27 7.02
N LYS A 68 14.58 -21.86 6.71
CA LYS A 68 14.90 -20.44 6.66
C LYS A 68 14.33 -19.84 5.37
N VAL A 69 13.45 -18.85 5.47
CA VAL A 69 12.86 -18.17 4.31
C VAL A 69 13.31 -16.73 4.30
N ASN A 70 13.99 -16.31 3.23
CA ASN A 70 14.41 -14.93 3.01
C ASN A 70 13.57 -14.31 1.89
N PHE A 71 12.86 -13.23 2.20
CA PHE A 71 12.13 -12.44 1.21
C PHE A 71 12.97 -11.24 0.78
N TYR A 72 13.22 -11.13 -0.52
CA TYR A 72 13.81 -9.97 -1.17
C TYR A 72 12.70 -9.20 -1.87
N VAL A 73 12.53 -7.92 -1.53
CA VAL A 73 11.45 -7.08 -2.09
C VAL A 73 12.06 -6.01 -2.97
N ALA A 74 11.65 -5.99 -4.24
CA ALA A 74 12.06 -4.99 -5.23
C ALA A 74 10.83 -4.23 -5.72
N GLU A 75 10.84 -2.91 -5.51
CA GLU A 75 9.77 -2.01 -5.91
C GLU A 75 10.33 -0.84 -6.71
N VAL A 76 9.53 -0.32 -7.65
CA VAL A 76 9.91 0.85 -8.45
C VAL A 76 9.86 2.13 -7.62
N MET A 77 8.92 2.18 -6.66
CA MET A 77 8.66 3.35 -5.81
C MET A 77 9.01 3.03 -4.36
N LEU A 78 9.86 3.84 -3.73
CA LEU A 78 10.25 3.68 -2.33
C LEU A 78 9.06 3.82 -1.37
N ASP A 79 8.03 4.59 -1.75
CA ASP A 79 6.78 4.69 -0.99
C ASP A 79 6.12 3.33 -0.74
N MET A 80 6.22 2.39 -1.69
CA MET A 80 5.67 1.04 -1.54
C MET A 80 6.47 0.20 -0.55
N ILE A 81 7.79 0.37 -0.51
CA ILE A 81 8.65 -0.28 0.48
C ILE A 81 8.38 0.30 1.87
N ALA A 82 8.33 1.63 1.97
CA ALA A 82 7.99 2.34 3.21
C ALA A 82 6.64 1.89 3.77
N ARG A 83 5.63 1.75 2.90
CA ARG A 83 4.29 1.29 3.29
C ARG A 83 4.32 -0.17 3.72
N THR A 84 5.06 -1.02 3.02
CA THR A 84 5.23 -2.42 3.40
C THR A 84 5.89 -2.54 4.78
N MET A 85 6.91 -1.74 5.08
CA MET A 85 7.53 -1.69 6.42
C MET A 85 6.52 -1.28 7.50
N LEU A 86 5.71 -0.24 7.25
CA LEU A 86 4.66 0.18 8.18
C LEU A 86 3.62 -0.91 8.43
N LEU A 87 3.16 -1.59 7.38
CA LEU A 87 2.16 -2.66 7.46
C LEU A 87 2.70 -3.87 8.21
N ILE A 88 3.96 -4.28 7.96
CA ILE A 88 4.63 -5.36 8.70
C ILE A 88 4.81 -4.96 10.17
N LEU A 89 5.29 -3.74 10.45
CA LEU A 89 5.43 -3.23 11.81
C LEU A 89 4.09 -3.25 12.57
N THR A 90 3.01 -2.86 11.90
CA THR A 90 1.65 -2.88 12.47
C THR A 90 1.18 -4.29 12.76
N ALA A 91 1.36 -5.22 11.81
CA ALA A 91 0.99 -6.63 11.97
C ALA A 91 1.78 -7.33 13.09
N LEU A 92 3.02 -6.92 13.32
CA LEU A 92 3.91 -7.50 14.33
C LEU A 92 3.95 -6.71 15.65
N GLU A 93 3.04 -5.75 15.85
CA GLU A 93 2.94 -5.08 17.16
C GLU A 93 2.70 -6.10 18.28
N PRO A 94 3.34 -5.97 19.44
CA PRO A 94 3.11 -6.85 20.57
C PRO A 94 1.64 -6.83 21.02
N PRO A 95 1.06 -7.99 21.39
CA PRO A 95 -0.34 -8.07 21.81
C PRO A 95 -0.65 -7.24 23.06
N GLU A 96 0.35 -6.92 23.89
CA GLU A 96 0.22 -6.05 25.06
C GLU A 96 -0.02 -4.59 24.69
N LYS A 97 0.36 -4.17 23.47
CA LYS A 97 0.18 -2.81 22.96
C LYS A 97 -1.02 -2.69 22.04
N LEU A 98 -1.27 -3.70 21.22
CA LEU A 98 -2.34 -3.70 20.24
C LEU A 98 -2.94 -5.10 20.12
N GLY A 99 -4.17 -5.26 20.61
CA GLY A 99 -4.89 -6.53 20.55
C GLY A 99 -5.16 -6.96 19.11
N LEU A 100 -5.39 -8.27 18.88
CA LEU A 100 -5.53 -8.84 17.54
C LEU A 100 -6.61 -8.14 16.69
N PHE A 101 -7.80 -7.91 17.24
CA PHE A 101 -8.90 -7.25 16.51
C PHE A 101 -8.58 -5.80 16.15
N GLU A 102 -7.97 -5.06 17.08
CA GLU A 102 -7.59 -3.67 16.86
C GLU A 102 -6.49 -3.57 15.81
N LYS A 103 -5.51 -4.47 15.89
CA LYS A 103 -4.45 -4.63 14.90
C LYS A 103 -5.00 -4.91 13.51
N THR A 104 -5.92 -5.87 13.35
CA THR A 104 -6.52 -6.18 12.05
C THR A 104 -7.28 -4.99 11.48
N ARG A 105 -8.05 -4.27 12.31
CA ARG A 105 -8.79 -3.07 11.87
C ARG A 105 -7.85 -1.95 11.45
N LEU A 106 -6.83 -1.67 12.25
CA LEU A 106 -5.83 -0.64 11.98
C LEU A 106 -5.03 -0.97 10.72
N TRP A 107 -4.62 -2.23 10.57
CA TRP A 107 -3.91 -2.72 9.41
C TRP A 107 -4.76 -2.55 8.14
N MET A 108 -6.01 -3.01 8.18
CA MET A 108 -6.95 -2.88 7.06
C MET A 108 -7.28 -1.43 6.74
N GLU A 109 -7.31 -0.53 7.73
CA GLU A 109 -7.56 0.89 7.51
C GLU A 109 -6.36 1.59 6.84
N ILE A 110 -5.14 1.32 7.31
CA ILE A 110 -3.89 1.86 6.72
C ILE A 110 -3.65 1.28 5.32
N TYR A 111 -3.98 0.01 5.13
CA TYR A 111 -3.92 -0.64 3.83
C TYR A 111 -5.01 -0.07 2.91
N GLY A 112 -6.27 -0.06 3.39
CA GLY A 112 -7.55 0.23 2.72
C GLY A 112 -7.74 1.61 2.16
N ASN A 113 -7.51 2.57 3.03
CA ASN A 113 -8.32 3.77 2.95
C ASN A 113 -7.45 4.96 2.59
N THR A 114 -7.96 5.74 1.64
CA THR A 114 -7.43 7.06 1.32
C THR A 114 -7.56 8.02 2.51
N LEU A 115 -8.62 7.85 3.32
CA LEU A 115 -8.89 8.62 4.53
C LEU A 115 -8.89 7.68 5.74
N ILE A 116 -8.11 8.04 6.75
CA ILE A 116 -8.01 7.27 8.00
C ILE A 116 -8.58 8.09 9.17
N ARG A 117 -9.10 7.38 10.16
CA ARG A 117 -9.64 7.98 11.39
C ARG A 117 -8.55 8.72 12.17
N PRO A 118 -8.92 9.73 12.99
CA PRO A 118 -7.95 10.49 13.79
C PRO A 118 -7.06 9.61 14.69
N ASN A 119 -7.60 8.52 15.24
CA ASN A 119 -6.82 7.60 16.08
C ASN A 119 -5.76 6.84 15.26
N SER A 120 -6.13 6.35 14.09
CA SER A 120 -5.23 5.66 13.16
C SER A 120 -4.17 6.61 12.59
N SER A 121 -4.52 7.87 12.34
CA SER A 121 -3.56 8.93 12.00
C SER A 121 -2.55 9.19 13.12
N LYS A 122 -2.99 9.31 14.37
CA LYS A 122 -2.08 9.44 15.54
C LYS A 122 -1.11 8.26 15.65
N TYR A 123 -1.61 7.04 15.43
CA TYR A 123 -0.77 5.85 15.40
C TYR A 123 0.26 5.93 14.26
N LEU A 124 -0.18 6.24 13.04
CA LEU A 124 0.69 6.35 11.86
C LEU A 124 1.81 7.38 12.10
N VAL A 125 1.49 8.56 12.63
CA VAL A 125 2.48 9.60 12.97
C VAL A 125 3.51 9.07 13.97
N LYS A 126 3.05 8.41 15.04
CA LYS A 126 3.96 7.80 16.03
C LYS A 126 4.88 6.75 15.40
N LYS A 127 4.36 5.93 14.50
CA LYS A 127 5.14 4.91 13.79
C LYS A 127 6.06 5.50 12.74
N ALA A 128 5.68 6.58 12.08
CA ALA A 128 6.52 7.30 11.14
C ALA A 128 7.79 7.83 11.82
N HIS A 129 7.69 8.45 13.01
CA HIS A 129 8.87 8.82 13.79
C HIS A 129 9.75 7.63 14.13
N GLN A 130 9.14 6.50 14.53
CA GLN A 130 9.88 5.27 14.82
C GLN A 130 10.61 4.73 13.57
N LEU A 131 9.97 4.80 12.39
CA LEU A 131 10.53 4.35 11.13
C LEU A 131 11.68 5.24 10.65
N VAL A 132 11.63 6.57 10.89
CA VAL A 132 12.78 7.48 10.68
C VAL A 132 14.01 6.98 11.45
N HIS A 133 13.85 6.66 12.73
CA HIS A 133 14.95 6.11 13.53
C HIS A 133 15.43 4.75 13.02
N MET A 134 14.52 3.90 12.55
CA MET A 134 14.88 2.57 12.01
C MET A 134 15.72 2.67 10.73
N VAL A 135 15.44 3.61 9.82
CA VAL A 135 16.24 3.71 8.58
C VAL A 135 17.57 4.43 8.75
N THR A 136 17.71 5.21 9.82
CA THR A 136 18.94 5.95 10.15
C THR A 136 19.87 5.18 11.10
N ASP A 137 19.33 4.28 11.93
CA ASP A 137 20.06 3.45 12.87
C ASP A 137 19.72 1.97 12.68
N GLU A 138 20.67 1.22 12.09
CA GLU A 138 20.54 -0.21 11.80
C GLU A 138 20.51 -1.08 13.08
N ALA A 139 21.15 -0.64 14.17
CA ALA A 139 21.08 -1.34 15.45
C ALA A 139 19.68 -1.19 16.06
N TYR A 140 19.09 0.00 15.94
CA TYR A 140 17.71 0.24 16.36
C TYR A 140 16.70 -0.55 15.53
N LEU A 141 16.88 -0.61 14.20
CA LEU A 141 16.05 -1.43 13.31
C LEU A 141 16.14 -2.92 13.67
N SER A 142 17.35 -3.44 13.88
CA SER A 142 17.56 -4.84 14.28
C SER A 142 16.91 -5.16 15.63
N PHE A 143 16.95 -4.23 16.59
CA PHE A 143 16.27 -4.39 17.88
C PHE A 143 14.74 -4.36 17.75
N ARG A 144 14.19 -3.43 16.96
CA ARG A 144 12.75 -3.19 16.90
C ARG A 144 11.99 -4.04 15.89
N LEU A 145 12.62 -4.42 14.77
CA LEU A 145 12.03 -5.20 13.69
C LEU A 145 13.09 -6.12 13.07
N PRO A 146 13.57 -7.14 13.81
CA PRO A 146 14.68 -8.00 13.39
C PRO A 146 14.42 -8.81 12.11
N LEU A 147 13.16 -8.90 11.68
CA LEU A 147 12.76 -9.60 10.46
C LEU A 147 12.95 -8.77 9.19
N VAL A 148 13.28 -7.49 9.31
CA VAL A 148 13.51 -6.58 8.18
C VAL A 148 14.99 -6.22 8.11
N CYS A 149 15.54 -6.19 6.91
CA CYS A 149 16.90 -5.76 6.64
C CYS A 149 16.92 -4.78 5.47
N ILE A 150 17.65 -3.67 5.61
CA ILE A 150 17.82 -2.63 4.58
C ILE A 150 19.25 -2.59 4.03
N GLY A 151 20.07 -3.59 4.34
CA GLY A 151 21.49 -3.68 3.97
C GLY A 151 21.75 -3.55 2.48
N MET A 152 20.83 -4.05 1.63
CA MET A 152 20.94 -3.99 0.17
C MET A 152 20.54 -2.65 -0.45
N MET A 153 19.96 -1.72 0.32
CA MET A 153 19.59 -0.39 -0.16
C MET A 153 20.80 0.53 -0.24
N LYS A 154 20.86 1.32 -1.31
CA LYS A 154 21.85 2.40 -1.49
C LYS A 154 21.60 3.52 -0.47
N TYR A 155 22.64 4.26 -0.08
CA TYR A 155 22.51 5.40 0.84
C TYR A 155 21.43 6.41 0.40
N LYS A 156 21.40 6.78 -0.89
CA LYS A 156 20.37 7.66 -1.45
C LYS A 156 18.95 7.13 -1.27
N GLU A 157 18.75 5.82 -1.33
CA GLU A 157 17.44 5.20 -1.11
C GLU A 157 17.05 5.28 0.37
N ARG A 158 18.00 5.10 1.29
CA ARG A 158 17.79 5.27 2.73
C ARG A 158 17.43 6.71 3.09
N ASP A 159 18.12 7.71 2.52
CA ASP A 159 17.81 9.14 2.72
C ASP A 159 16.40 9.48 2.20
N ASN A 160 16.01 8.91 1.06
CA ASN A 160 14.67 9.07 0.52
C ASN A 160 13.61 8.41 1.42
N MET A 161 13.87 7.23 1.96
CA MET A 161 12.98 6.56 2.93
C MET A 161 12.81 7.41 4.19
N GLU A 162 13.90 8.00 4.70
CA GLU A 162 13.84 8.94 5.82
C GLU A 162 12.94 10.13 5.49
N THR A 163 13.11 10.73 4.30
CA THR A 163 12.29 11.84 3.83
C THR A 163 10.80 11.48 3.76
N ILE A 164 10.46 10.29 3.26
CA ILE A 164 9.08 9.78 3.20
C ILE A 164 8.50 9.66 4.62
N PHE A 165 9.23 9.05 5.55
CA PHE A 165 8.75 8.89 6.92
C PHE A 165 8.65 10.22 7.67
N GLN A 166 9.57 11.16 7.46
CA GLN A 166 9.46 12.52 7.99
C GLN A 166 8.23 13.25 7.44
N PHE A 167 7.91 13.05 6.16
CA PHE A 167 6.68 13.59 5.57
C PHE A 167 5.43 13.02 6.25
N TRP A 168 5.36 11.71 6.48
CA TRP A 168 4.27 11.08 7.22
C TRP A 168 4.17 11.57 8.66
N ALA A 169 5.30 11.73 9.34
CA ALA A 169 5.37 12.20 10.73
C ALA A 169 4.86 13.63 10.89
N LYS A 170 5.07 14.50 9.89
CA LYS A 170 4.51 15.85 9.88
C LYS A 170 2.99 15.88 9.79
N ASN A 171 2.35 14.76 9.40
CA ASN A 171 0.91 14.62 9.19
C ASN A 171 0.31 15.72 8.30
N ARG A 172 1.12 16.30 7.41
CA ARG A 172 0.72 17.35 6.46
C ARG A 172 0.13 16.74 5.21
N PHE A 173 -0.67 15.68 5.37
CA PHE A 173 -1.45 15.18 4.25
C PHE A 173 -2.39 16.31 3.86
N GLU A 174 -2.09 16.98 2.74
CA GLU A 174 -3.05 17.89 2.13
C GLU A 174 -4.36 17.12 2.00
N ASN A 175 -5.47 17.75 2.35
CA ASN A 175 -6.77 17.09 2.36
C ASN A 175 -6.97 16.41 1.00
N VAL A 176 -6.94 15.07 0.97
CA VAL A 176 -6.99 14.32 -0.30
C VAL A 176 -8.24 14.68 -1.10
N VAL A 177 -9.32 15.09 -0.41
CA VAL A 177 -10.53 15.62 -1.02
C VAL A 177 -10.26 16.93 -1.79
N LYS A 178 -9.41 17.82 -1.28
CA LYS A 178 -8.97 19.04 -2.00
C LYS A 178 -8.11 18.71 -3.21
N LEU A 179 -7.18 17.76 -3.08
CA LEU A 179 -6.37 17.29 -4.20
C LEU A 179 -7.24 16.66 -5.30
N TRP A 180 -8.24 15.87 -4.89
CA TRP A 180 -9.22 15.29 -5.81
C TRP A 180 -10.04 16.37 -6.50
N ASP A 181 -10.60 17.33 -5.76
CA ASP A 181 -11.37 18.44 -6.33
C ASP A 181 -10.56 19.26 -7.33
N GLY A 182 -9.29 19.55 -7.01
CA GLY A 182 -8.35 20.21 -7.92
C GLY A 182 -8.19 19.44 -9.24
N ARG A 183 -8.11 18.10 -9.18
CA ARG A 183 -8.06 17.24 -10.38
C ARG A 183 -9.36 17.24 -11.16
N ILE A 184 -10.51 17.17 -10.50
CA ILE A 184 -11.81 17.27 -11.17
C ILE A 184 -11.89 18.62 -11.90
N ARG A 185 -11.52 19.71 -11.23
CA ARG A 185 -11.54 21.06 -11.81
C ARG A 185 -10.65 21.15 -13.05
N GLN A 186 -9.43 20.62 -12.96
CA GLN A 186 -8.52 20.57 -14.10
C GLN A 186 -9.08 19.70 -15.25
N SER A 187 -9.68 18.56 -14.94
CA SER A 187 -10.20 17.61 -15.94
C SER A 187 -11.47 18.10 -16.63
N LEU A 188 -12.40 18.71 -15.89
CA LEU A 188 -13.68 19.18 -16.43
C LEU A 188 -13.58 20.56 -17.07
N GLY A 189 -12.62 21.38 -16.64
CA GLY A 189 -12.44 22.75 -17.13
C GLY A 189 -13.70 23.57 -16.91
N THR A 190 -14.20 24.22 -17.97
CA THR A 190 -15.42 25.04 -17.94
C THR A 190 -16.67 24.27 -17.52
N ARG A 191 -16.68 22.94 -17.65
CA ARG A 191 -17.82 22.10 -17.26
C ARG A 191 -17.87 21.80 -15.76
N TYR A 192 -16.86 22.23 -15.00
CA TYR A 192 -16.79 21.97 -13.55
C TYR A 192 -17.99 22.54 -12.79
N ASP A 193 -18.47 23.73 -13.16
CA ASP A 193 -19.64 24.34 -12.51
C ASP A 193 -20.93 23.55 -12.79
N SER A 194 -20.96 22.78 -13.88
CA SER A 194 -22.01 21.84 -14.26
C SER A 194 -21.66 20.37 -14.00
N LYS A 195 -20.72 20.08 -13.09
CA LYS A 195 -20.15 18.72 -12.91
C LYS A 195 -21.18 17.62 -12.65
N GLU A 196 -22.26 17.92 -11.95
CA GLU A 196 -23.33 16.94 -11.67
C GLU A 196 -23.97 16.40 -12.95
N GLY A 197 -24.18 17.27 -13.95
CA GLY A 197 -24.69 16.86 -15.26
C GLY A 197 -23.68 16.02 -16.03
N VAL A 198 -22.39 16.35 -15.92
CA VAL A 198 -21.32 15.55 -16.53
C VAL A 198 -21.23 14.16 -15.88
N PHE A 199 -21.32 14.07 -14.55
CA PHE A 199 -21.31 12.80 -13.84
C PHE A 199 -22.50 11.93 -14.20
N ASP A 200 -23.69 12.53 -14.32
CA ASP A 200 -24.89 11.81 -14.76
C ASP A 200 -24.71 11.24 -16.17
N TRP A 201 -24.27 12.08 -17.11
CA TRP A 201 -24.02 11.65 -18.48
C TRP A 201 -22.97 10.53 -18.55
N ASP A 202 -21.84 10.67 -17.84
CA ASP A 202 -20.79 9.65 -17.79
C ASP A 202 -21.32 8.32 -17.22
N TYR A 203 -22.18 8.37 -16.19
CA TYR A 203 -22.78 7.18 -15.62
C TYR A 203 -23.64 6.42 -16.64
N TYR A 204 -24.59 7.11 -17.30
CA TYR A 204 -25.53 6.47 -18.21
C TYR A 204 -24.90 6.09 -19.55
N MET A 205 -23.97 6.90 -20.07
CA MET A 205 -23.40 6.74 -21.41
C MET A 205 -22.05 6.03 -21.43
N ARG A 206 -21.37 5.89 -20.29
CA ARG A 206 -20.09 5.17 -20.22
C ARG A 206 -20.18 3.98 -19.28
N LEU A 207 -20.52 4.21 -18.01
CA LEU A 207 -20.45 3.14 -17.01
C LEU A 207 -21.49 2.05 -17.28
N LYS A 208 -22.72 2.42 -17.61
CA LYS A 208 -23.80 1.45 -17.90
C LYS A 208 -23.59 0.63 -19.18
N GLU A 209 -22.78 1.12 -20.11
CA GLU A 209 -22.43 0.37 -21.32
C GLU A 209 -21.39 -0.72 -21.05
N ILE A 210 -20.63 -0.62 -19.95
CA ILE A 210 -19.66 -1.63 -19.55
C ILE A 210 -20.42 -2.85 -18.99
N PRO A 211 -20.05 -4.09 -19.37
CA PRO A 211 -20.58 -5.30 -18.76
C PRO A 211 -20.50 -5.23 -17.23
N GLU A 212 -21.59 -5.54 -16.55
CA GLU A 212 -21.76 -5.44 -15.08
C GLU A 212 -21.75 -4.02 -14.48
N GLY A 213 -21.53 -2.97 -15.28
CA GLY A 213 -21.53 -1.58 -14.79
C GLY A 213 -22.89 -1.11 -14.25
N SER A 214 -23.98 -1.76 -14.68
CA SER A 214 -25.35 -1.53 -14.16
C SER A 214 -25.53 -1.94 -12.69
N ARG A 215 -24.59 -2.69 -12.10
CA ARG A 215 -24.62 -3.06 -10.67
C ARG A 215 -24.30 -1.87 -9.75
N ILE A 216 -23.65 -0.83 -10.26
CA ILE A 216 -23.25 0.34 -9.48
C ILE A 216 -24.41 1.33 -9.37
N ASN A 217 -24.74 1.75 -8.15
CA ASN A 217 -25.81 2.73 -7.94
C ASN A 217 -25.40 4.13 -8.47
N PRO A 218 -26.30 4.87 -9.17
CA PRO A 218 -25.98 6.21 -9.64
C PRO A 218 -25.52 7.17 -8.52
N ARG A 219 -26.07 7.04 -7.31
CA ARG A 219 -25.71 7.87 -6.16
C ARG A 219 -24.28 7.57 -5.68
N GLU A 220 -23.91 6.30 -5.62
CA GLU A 220 -22.56 5.87 -5.23
C GLU A 220 -21.54 6.33 -6.26
N TYR A 221 -21.84 6.17 -7.56
CA TYR A 221 -20.98 6.65 -8.62
C TYR A 221 -20.74 8.16 -8.56
N LYS A 222 -21.81 8.95 -8.41
CA LYS A 222 -21.69 10.42 -8.29
C LYS A 222 -20.91 10.83 -7.04
N HIS A 223 -21.17 10.16 -5.91
CA HIS A 223 -20.43 10.39 -4.68
C HIS A 223 -18.93 10.15 -4.90
N TRP A 224 -18.55 8.96 -5.37
CA TRP A 224 -17.17 8.61 -5.67
C TRP A 224 -16.53 9.57 -6.68
N ARG A 225 -17.24 9.96 -7.76
CA ARG A 225 -16.73 10.95 -8.72
C ARG A 225 -16.44 12.30 -8.07
N ALA A 226 -17.27 12.74 -7.13
CA ALA A 226 -17.12 14.03 -6.46
C ALA A 226 -16.02 14.03 -5.39
N THR A 227 -15.82 12.92 -4.68
CA THR A 227 -14.95 12.86 -3.49
C THR A 227 -13.66 12.05 -3.69
N GLY A 228 -13.64 11.12 -4.64
CA GLY A 228 -12.57 10.16 -4.84
C GLY A 228 -12.55 9.03 -3.81
N VAL A 229 -13.61 8.93 -2.98
CA VAL A 229 -13.78 7.97 -1.88
C VAL A 229 -15.13 7.30 -2.00
#